data_AF-A0A5E4HEA1-F1
#
_entry.id   AF-A0A5E4HEA1-F1
#
_cell.length_a   1.000
_cell.length_b   1.000
_cell.length_c   1.000
_cell.angle_alpha   90.00
_cell.angle_beta   90.00
_cell.angle_gamma   90.00
#
_symmetry.space_group_name_H-M   'P 1'
#
loop_
_entity.id
_entity.type
_entity.pdbx_description
1 polymer ?
#
loop_
_entity_poly.entity_id
_entity_poly.type
_entity_poly.pdbx_seq_one_letter_code
_entity_poly.pdbx_strand_id
1 'polypeptide(L)'
;MRAVEREKYPKLYKKHLAFGRSKRGRRLNKRAVKKYVNSEKGKEVRSKYQTGAGAEIHKISVKKYNSSNHGQINRRLWNKGLSKTEKEKARKAWDQFDGRCQCCGRRRITKRGWHLDHKGKKFRGILCHHCNIALGFLNDSVERCNQVISYLEKTK
;
A
#
# COMPACT_ATOMS: atom_id res chain seq x y z
N MET A 1 -19.80 11.08 -14.31
CA MET A 1 -20.16 10.39 -15.55
C MET A 1 -19.89 8.89 -15.40
N ARG A 2 -20.92 8.07 -15.63
CA ARG A 2 -20.88 6.60 -15.52
C ARG A 2 -20.07 6.00 -16.68
N ALA A 3 -19.65 4.74 -16.57
CA ALA A 3 -18.87 4.06 -17.62
C ALA A 3 -19.56 4.11 -19.00
N VAL A 4 -20.89 3.97 -19.01
CA VAL A 4 -21.78 4.02 -20.19
C VAL A 4 -21.68 5.33 -20.99
N GLU A 5 -21.41 6.47 -20.33
CA GLU A 5 -21.32 7.78 -21.01
C GLU A 5 -19.96 7.99 -21.69
N ARG A 6 -18.92 7.25 -21.27
CA ARG A 6 -17.56 7.35 -21.83
C ARG A 6 -17.48 6.74 -23.23
N GLU A 7 -18.21 5.65 -23.45
CA GLU A 7 -18.32 4.96 -24.73
C GLU A 7 -19.22 5.70 -25.70
N LYS A 8 -20.32 6.30 -25.19
CA LYS A 8 -21.26 7.07 -26.02
C LYS A 8 -20.68 8.39 -26.53
N TYR A 9 -19.80 9.06 -25.76
CA TYR A 9 -19.22 10.36 -26.14
C TYR A 9 -17.72 10.47 -25.84
N PRO A 10 -16.85 9.69 -26.50
CA PRO A 10 -15.44 9.56 -26.15
C PRO A 10 -14.65 10.86 -26.36
N LYS A 11 -14.97 11.64 -27.41
CA LYS A 11 -14.32 12.93 -27.68
C LYS A 11 -14.66 13.97 -26.60
N LEU A 12 -15.92 14.06 -26.20
CA LEU A 12 -16.38 14.97 -25.16
C LEU A 12 -15.78 14.59 -23.79
N TYR A 13 -15.74 13.30 -23.48
CA TYR A 13 -15.12 12.77 -22.27
C TYR A 13 -13.64 13.12 -22.17
N LYS A 14 -12.86 12.92 -23.24
CA LYS A 14 -11.44 13.31 -23.31
C LYS A 14 -11.25 14.82 -23.07
N LYS A 15 -12.08 15.67 -23.68
CA LYS A 15 -12.04 17.13 -23.45
C LYS A 15 -12.32 17.48 -21.98
N HIS A 16 -13.33 16.85 -21.35
CA HIS A 16 -13.63 17.04 -19.93
C HIS A 16 -12.47 16.62 -19.02
N LEU A 17 -11.84 15.47 -19.29
CA LEU A 17 -10.67 15.01 -18.54
C LEU A 17 -9.49 15.99 -18.67
N ALA A 18 -9.20 16.45 -19.89
CA ALA A 18 -8.15 17.42 -20.15
C ALA A 18 -8.40 18.73 -19.39
N PHE A 19 -9.65 19.23 -19.41
CA PHE A 19 -10.04 20.41 -18.64
C PHE A 19 -9.85 20.21 -17.13
N GLY A 20 -10.30 19.08 -16.58
CA GLY A 20 -10.14 18.77 -15.16
C GLY A 20 -8.68 18.72 -14.69
N ARG A 21 -7.76 18.30 -15.57
CA ARG A 21 -6.31 18.25 -15.31
C ARG A 21 -5.61 19.62 -15.48
N SER A 22 -6.20 20.53 -16.25
CA SER A 22 -5.66 21.88 -16.46
C SER A 22 -5.54 22.67 -15.14
N LYS A 23 -4.66 23.68 -15.10
CA LYS A 23 -4.54 24.59 -13.93
C LYS A 23 -5.89 25.26 -13.61
N ARG A 24 -6.60 25.72 -14.65
CA ARG A 24 -7.91 26.38 -14.53
C ARG A 24 -8.96 25.44 -13.95
N GLY A 25 -9.09 24.22 -14.48
CA GLY A 25 -10.05 23.23 -13.99
C GLY A 25 -9.80 22.84 -12.53
N ARG A 26 -8.54 22.59 -12.16
CA ARG A 26 -8.15 22.33 -10.75
C ARG A 26 -8.51 23.50 -9.82
N ARG A 27 -8.27 24.75 -10.25
CA ARG A 27 -8.63 25.95 -9.48
C ARG A 27 -10.13 26.07 -9.26
N LEU A 28 -10.92 25.89 -10.33
CA LEU A 28 -12.39 25.94 -10.25
C LEU A 28 -12.94 24.82 -9.36
N ASN A 29 -12.40 23.60 -9.49
CA ASN A 29 -12.79 22.49 -8.64
C ASN A 29 -12.48 22.77 -7.16
N LYS A 30 -11.30 23.31 -6.83
CA LYS A 30 -10.99 23.72 -5.45
C LYS A 30 -12.01 24.72 -4.89
N ARG A 31 -12.41 25.72 -5.68
CA ARG A 31 -13.44 26.70 -5.28
C ARG A 31 -14.80 26.04 -5.05
N ALA A 32 -15.23 25.18 -5.98
CA ALA A 32 -16.49 24.44 -5.88
C ALA A 32 -16.52 23.53 -4.64
N VAL A 33 -15.44 22.77 -4.39
CA VAL A 33 -15.29 21.92 -3.21
C VAL A 33 -15.34 22.76 -1.92
N LYS A 34 -14.64 23.90 -1.86
CA LYS A 34 -14.69 24.80 -0.70
C LYS A 34 -16.10 25.33 -0.44
N LYS A 35 -16.82 25.72 -1.51
CA LYS A 35 -18.22 26.17 -1.43
C LYS A 35 -19.13 25.05 -0.88
N TYR A 36 -19.01 23.83 -1.40
CA TYR A 36 -19.79 22.69 -0.92
C TYR A 36 -19.49 22.36 0.54
N VAL A 37 -18.22 22.26 0.90
CA VAL A 37 -17.75 21.97 2.27
C VAL A 37 -18.35 22.93 3.29
N ASN A 38 -18.50 24.21 2.93
CA ASN A 38 -19.04 25.25 3.81
C ASN A 38 -20.56 25.40 3.72
N SER A 39 -21.23 24.74 2.78
CA SER A 39 -22.69 24.76 2.68
C SER A 39 -23.32 23.97 3.84
N GLU A 40 -24.55 24.30 4.21
CA GLU A 40 -25.29 23.57 5.26
C GLU A 40 -25.37 22.08 4.95
N LYS A 41 -25.67 21.71 3.71
CA LYS A 41 -25.65 20.31 3.25
C LYS A 41 -24.27 19.64 3.44
N GLY A 42 -23.18 20.36 3.16
CA GLY A 42 -21.83 19.83 3.33
C GLY A 42 -21.45 19.62 4.80
N LYS A 43 -21.85 20.54 5.69
CA LYS A 43 -21.67 20.43 7.15
C LYS A 43 -22.51 19.28 7.73
N GLU A 44 -23.78 19.18 7.34
CA GLU A 44 -24.70 18.12 7.76
C GLU A 44 -24.14 16.74 7.39
N VAL A 45 -23.73 16.55 6.13
CA VAL A 45 -23.13 15.29 5.67
C VAL A 45 -21.87 14.97 6.47
N ARG A 46 -20.97 15.94 6.70
CA ARG A 46 -19.75 15.73 7.50
C ARG A 46 -20.08 15.29 8.93
N SER A 47 -21.05 15.95 9.57
CA SER A 47 -21.47 15.64 10.94
C SER A 47 -21.97 14.19 11.07
N LYS A 48 -22.76 13.71 10.09
CA LYS A 48 -23.20 12.30 10.03
C LYS A 48 -22.06 11.28 10.02
N TYR A 49 -20.92 11.60 9.40
CA TYR A 49 -19.73 10.73 9.39
C TYR A 49 -18.82 10.91 10.61
N GLN A 50 -19.04 11.92 11.46
CA GLN A 50 -18.25 12.18 12.66
C GLN A 50 -18.88 11.60 13.94
N THR A 51 -20.19 11.74 14.13
CA THR A 51 -20.82 11.48 15.44
C THR A 51 -21.97 10.48 15.43
N GLY A 52 -22.35 9.91 14.28
CA GLY A 52 -23.48 8.99 14.16
C GLY A 52 -23.12 7.61 13.60
N ALA A 53 -24.14 6.84 13.18
CA ALA A 53 -23.99 5.53 12.54
C ALA A 53 -23.00 5.53 11.35
N GLY A 54 -22.86 6.66 10.64
CA GLY A 54 -21.88 6.83 9.58
C GLY A 54 -20.42 6.69 10.05
N ALA A 55 -20.10 7.15 11.25
CA ALA A 55 -18.77 6.98 11.86
C ALA A 55 -18.50 5.51 12.20
N GLU A 56 -19.51 4.79 12.68
CA GLU A 56 -19.41 3.37 13.01
C GLU A 56 -19.27 2.50 11.76
N ILE A 57 -20.09 2.77 10.74
CA ILE A 57 -19.96 2.15 9.40
C ILE A 57 -18.57 2.40 8.82
N HIS A 58 -18.03 3.62 8.97
CA HIS A 58 -16.67 3.94 8.54
C HIS A 58 -15.64 3.10 9.30
N LYS A 59 -15.74 3.01 10.64
CA LYS A 59 -14.84 2.18 11.46
C LYS A 59 -14.86 0.72 11.00
N ILE A 60 -16.05 0.15 10.78
CA ILE A 60 -16.22 -1.23 10.29
C ILE A 60 -15.55 -1.38 8.91
N SER A 61 -15.81 -0.45 7.99
CA SER A 61 -15.25 -0.47 6.64
C SER A 61 -13.73 -0.39 6.64
N VAL A 62 -13.15 0.46 7.50
CA VAL A 62 -11.69 0.57 7.68
C VAL A 62 -11.12 -0.70 8.27
N LYS A 63 -11.76 -1.27 9.29
CA LYS A 63 -11.32 -2.54 9.89
C LYS A 63 -11.31 -3.66 8.84
N LYS A 64 -12.38 -3.78 8.04
CA LYS A 64 -12.49 -4.74 6.94
C LYS A 64 -11.42 -4.52 5.87
N TYR A 65 -11.16 -3.28 5.48
CA TYR A 65 -10.10 -2.97 4.51
C TYR A 65 -8.72 -3.32 5.07
N ASN A 66 -8.42 -2.92 6.31
CA ASN A 66 -7.13 -3.16 6.94
C ASN A 66 -6.85 -4.66 7.18
N SER A 67 -7.88 -5.48 7.40
CA SER A 67 -7.74 -6.92 7.52
C SER A 67 -7.64 -7.65 6.18
N SER A 68 -8.15 -7.07 5.08
CA SER A 68 -8.04 -7.65 3.74
C SER A 68 -6.58 -7.75 3.26
N ASN A 69 -6.27 -8.73 2.41
CA ASN A 69 -4.94 -8.86 1.78
C ASN A 69 -4.50 -7.56 1.12
N HIS A 70 -5.40 -6.91 0.37
CA HIS A 70 -5.13 -5.67 -0.32
C HIS A 70 -4.75 -4.52 0.63
N GLY A 71 -5.46 -4.36 1.76
CA GLY A 71 -5.10 -3.34 2.76
C GLY A 71 -3.79 -3.66 3.48
N GLN A 72 -3.58 -4.93 3.84
CA GLN A 72 -2.36 -5.38 4.49
C GLN A 72 -1.12 -5.11 3.63
N ILE A 73 -1.15 -5.42 2.34
CA ILE A 73 -0.01 -5.15 1.46
C ILE A 73 0.17 -3.66 1.18
N ASN A 74 -0.90 -2.90 0.97
CA ASN A 74 -0.80 -1.46 0.70
C ASN A 74 -0.09 -0.72 1.83
N ARG A 75 -0.40 -1.07 3.08
CA ARG A 75 0.29 -0.53 4.26
C ARG A 75 1.79 -0.80 4.23
N ARG A 76 2.21 -1.97 3.74
CA ARG A 76 3.63 -2.39 3.68
C ARG A 76 4.38 -1.76 2.52
N LEU A 77 3.70 -1.38 1.44
CA LEU A 77 4.29 -0.76 0.24
C LEU A 77 4.41 0.77 0.33
N TRP A 78 3.66 1.42 1.23
CA TRP A 78 3.45 2.88 1.27
C TRP A 78 4.75 3.70 1.19
N ASN A 79 5.83 3.25 1.84
CA ASN A 79 7.11 3.99 1.93
C ASN A 79 8.33 3.25 1.34
N LYS A 80 8.14 2.23 0.50
CA LYS A 80 9.24 1.33 0.08
C LYS A 80 10.06 1.82 -1.13
N GLY A 81 9.75 2.96 -1.74
CA GLY A 81 10.47 3.49 -2.91
C GLY A 81 10.42 2.61 -4.18
N LEU A 82 9.71 1.48 -4.15
CA LEU A 82 9.59 0.52 -5.26
C LEU A 82 8.96 1.16 -6.51
N SER A 83 9.39 0.69 -7.68
CA SER A 83 8.74 1.04 -8.94
C SER A 83 7.29 0.54 -8.99
N LYS A 84 6.49 1.04 -9.94
CA LYS A 84 5.10 0.57 -10.12
C LYS A 84 5.04 -0.94 -10.41
N THR A 85 5.95 -1.44 -11.24
CA THR A 85 6.04 -2.86 -11.61
C THR A 85 6.43 -3.73 -10.42
N GLU A 86 7.38 -3.28 -9.61
CA GLU A 86 7.82 -4.02 -8.42
C GLU A 86 6.76 -4.04 -7.31
N LYS A 87 5.98 -2.95 -7.18
CA LYS A 87 4.79 -2.95 -6.31
C LYS A 87 3.74 -3.96 -6.76
N GLU A 88 3.56 -4.14 -8.05
CA GLU A 88 2.62 -5.14 -8.60
C GLU A 88 3.13 -6.57 -8.38
N LYS A 89 4.42 -6.80 -8.58
CA LYS A 89 5.08 -8.07 -8.25
C LYS A 89 4.89 -8.44 -6.77
N ALA A 90 5.13 -7.49 -5.87
CA ALA A 90 4.91 -7.69 -4.44
C ALA A 90 3.44 -8.02 -4.11
N ARG A 91 2.47 -7.41 -4.81
CA ARG A 91 1.03 -7.71 -4.64
C ARG A 91 0.72 -9.16 -4.99
N LYS A 92 1.14 -9.59 -6.18
CA LYS A 92 0.96 -10.98 -6.63
C LYS A 92 1.61 -11.97 -5.66
N ALA A 93 2.84 -11.67 -5.21
CA ALA A 93 3.55 -12.50 -4.25
C ALA A 93 2.81 -12.60 -2.89
N TRP A 94 2.19 -11.52 -2.42
CA TRP A 94 1.43 -11.51 -1.18
C TRP A 94 0.10 -12.25 -1.28
N ASP A 95 -0.58 -12.16 -2.42
CA ASP A 95 -1.82 -12.90 -2.66
C ASP A 95 -1.59 -14.42 -2.69
N GLN A 96 -0.41 -14.84 -3.14
CA GLN A 96 0.03 -16.24 -3.20
C GLN A 96 0.81 -16.69 -1.95
N PHE A 97 0.95 -15.82 -0.94
CA PHE A 97 1.80 -16.09 0.21
C PHE A 97 1.20 -17.12 1.15
N ASP A 98 1.87 -18.26 1.33
CA ASP A 98 1.40 -19.43 2.08
C ASP A 98 1.64 -19.35 3.61
N GLY A 99 2.16 -18.20 4.07
CA GLY A 99 2.53 -17.97 5.46
C GLY A 99 3.90 -18.54 5.84
N ARG A 100 4.81 -18.81 4.90
CA ARG A 100 6.20 -19.24 5.18
C ARG A 100 7.21 -18.18 4.81
N CYS A 101 8.20 -17.96 5.68
CA CYS A 101 9.32 -17.07 5.35
C CYS A 101 10.04 -17.55 4.09
N GLN A 102 10.22 -16.70 3.08
CA GLN A 102 10.93 -17.06 1.85
C GLN A 102 12.45 -17.19 2.02
N CYS A 103 13.01 -16.81 3.19
CA CYS A 103 14.41 -17.04 3.53
C CYS A 103 14.61 -18.30 4.37
N CYS A 104 13.86 -18.48 5.46
CA CYS A 104 14.09 -19.59 6.40
C CYS A 104 13.00 -20.69 6.41
N GLY A 105 11.95 -20.57 5.59
CA GLY A 105 10.87 -21.56 5.45
C GLY A 105 9.89 -21.68 6.64
N ARG A 106 10.18 -21.03 7.77
CA ARG A 106 9.37 -21.14 9.00
C ARG A 106 8.06 -20.35 8.90
N ARG A 107 6.99 -20.90 9.47
CA ARG A 107 5.66 -20.23 9.63
C ARG A 107 5.59 -19.30 10.85
N ARG A 108 6.72 -18.75 11.30
CA ARG A 108 6.78 -17.93 12.52
C ARG A 108 6.34 -16.50 12.23
N ILE A 109 5.18 -16.14 12.77
CA ILE A 109 4.67 -14.77 12.80
C ILE A 109 5.04 -14.17 14.16
N THR A 110 5.80 -13.07 14.16
CA THR A 110 5.99 -12.24 15.36
C THR A 110 4.86 -11.21 15.47
N LYS A 111 4.77 -10.48 16.60
CA LYS A 111 3.82 -9.35 16.74
C LYS A 111 3.94 -8.31 15.61
N ARG A 112 5.09 -8.22 14.93
CA ARG A 112 5.31 -7.30 13.81
C ARG A 112 4.86 -7.86 12.45
N GLY A 113 4.46 -9.13 12.38
CA GLY A 113 3.98 -9.79 11.18
C GLY A 113 5.07 -10.03 10.13
N TRP A 114 4.63 -10.21 8.88
CA TRP A 114 5.50 -10.40 7.72
C TRP A 114 6.02 -9.07 7.17
N HIS A 115 7.28 -9.10 6.73
CA HIS A 115 7.99 -7.97 6.16
C HIS A 115 8.15 -8.13 4.65
N LEU A 116 7.86 -7.07 3.89
CA LEU A 116 8.22 -6.97 2.48
C LEU A 116 9.66 -6.51 2.37
N ASP A 117 10.52 -7.45 2.00
CA ASP A 117 11.94 -7.23 1.81
C ASP A 117 12.22 -6.68 0.39
N HIS A 118 13.16 -5.74 0.31
CA HIS A 118 13.50 -5.02 -0.91
C HIS A 118 14.93 -4.50 -0.83
N LYS A 119 15.62 -4.42 -1.97
CA LYS A 119 16.93 -3.78 -2.11
C LYS A 119 16.82 -2.69 -3.18
N GLY A 120 17.07 -1.44 -2.77
CA GLY A 120 16.79 -0.28 -3.61
C GLY A 120 15.32 -0.22 -4.03
N LYS A 121 15.05 -0.22 -5.34
CA LYS A 121 13.69 -0.16 -5.89
C LYS A 121 13.11 -1.52 -6.29
N LYS A 122 13.78 -2.63 -5.93
CA LYS A 122 13.41 -4.00 -6.33
C LYS A 122 12.91 -4.82 -5.14
N PHE A 123 11.79 -5.51 -5.33
CA PHE A 123 11.23 -6.44 -4.37
C PHE A 123 12.01 -7.77 -4.38
N ARG A 124 12.39 -8.26 -3.20
CA ARG A 124 13.11 -9.53 -3.03
C ARG A 124 12.19 -10.66 -2.54
N GLY A 125 11.36 -10.39 -1.54
CA GLY A 125 10.48 -11.42 -0.99
C GLY A 125 9.74 -11.02 0.29
N ILE A 126 9.05 -11.99 0.87
CA ILE A 126 8.28 -11.87 2.10
C ILE A 126 9.00 -12.65 3.19
N LEU A 127 9.52 -11.93 4.18
CA LEU A 127 10.37 -12.47 5.23
C LEU A 127 9.71 -12.35 6.61
N CYS A 128 10.08 -13.24 7.52
CA CYS A 128 9.79 -13.06 8.93
C CYS A 128 10.65 -11.93 9.52
N HIS A 129 10.25 -11.43 10.69
CA HIS A 129 10.95 -10.34 11.37
C HIS A 129 12.45 -10.63 11.61
N HIS A 130 12.79 -11.85 12.03
CA HIS A 130 14.18 -12.21 12.35
C HIS A 130 15.07 -12.24 11.11
N CYS A 131 14.61 -12.84 10.01
CA CYS A 131 15.36 -12.85 8.76
C CYS A 131 15.57 -11.43 8.22
N ASN A 132 14.53 -10.59 8.27
CA ASN A 132 14.65 -9.20 7.82
C ASN A 132 15.66 -8.41 8.67
N ILE A 133 15.68 -8.61 9.99
CA ILE A 133 16.67 -7.97 10.87
C ILE A 133 18.08 -8.52 10.62
N ALA A 134 18.22 -9.84 10.48
CA ALA A 134 19.52 -10.47 10.24
C ALA A 134 20.17 -9.94 8.95
N LEU A 135 19.38 -9.79 7.87
CA LEU A 135 19.86 -9.15 6.64
C LEU A 135 20.32 -7.71 6.87
N GLY A 136 19.61 -6.95 7.70
CA GLY A 136 20.01 -5.61 8.12
C GLY A 136 21.34 -5.59 8.89
N PHE A 137 21.54 -6.49 9.85
CA PHE A 137 22.81 -6.60 10.59
C PHE A 137 23.99 -7.02 9.72
N LEU A 138 23.70 -7.76 8.64
CA LEU A 138 24.68 -8.14 7.63
C LEU A 138 24.82 -7.09 6.52
N ASN A 139 24.17 -5.93 6.64
CA ASN A 139 24.16 -4.84 5.65
C ASN A 139 23.85 -5.32 4.22
N ASP A 140 23.01 -6.34 4.07
CA ASP A 140 22.68 -6.95 2.78
C ASP A 140 23.93 -7.34 1.94
N SER A 141 25.04 -7.73 2.60
CA SER A 141 26.32 -8.12 1.99
C SER A 141 26.53 -9.63 2.05
N VAL A 142 26.84 -10.22 0.89
CA VAL A 142 27.14 -11.65 0.76
C VAL A 142 28.47 -11.97 1.45
N GLU A 143 29.43 -11.06 1.38
CA GLU A 143 30.75 -11.18 2.00
C GLU A 143 30.62 -11.32 3.52
N ARG A 144 29.77 -10.50 4.16
CA ARG A 144 29.48 -10.60 5.60
C ARG A 144 28.74 -11.90 5.95
N CYS A 145 27.82 -12.36 5.10
CA CYS A 145 27.19 -13.67 5.28
C CYS A 145 28.25 -14.80 5.29
N ASN A 146 29.18 -14.79 4.35
CA ASN A 146 30.24 -15.79 4.25
C ASN A 146 31.18 -15.76 5.46
N GLN A 147 31.53 -14.57 5.96
CA GLN A 147 32.33 -14.43 7.19
C GLN A 147 31.62 -15.04 8.41
N VAL A 148 30.31 -14.84 8.54
CA VAL A 148 29.53 -15.48 9.62
C VAL A 148 29.50 -17.00 9.46
N ILE A 149 29.34 -17.51 8.24
CA ILE A 149 29.40 -18.97 7.96
C ILE A 149 30.77 -19.52 8.38
N SER A 150 31.88 -18.94 7.88
CA SER A 150 33.23 -19.38 8.22
C SER A 150 33.54 -19.29 9.71
N TYR A 151 32.99 -18.30 10.42
CA TYR A 151 33.11 -18.22 11.88
C TYR A 151 32.39 -19.39 12.57
N LEU A 152 31.16 -19.72 12.15
CA LEU A 152 30.39 -20.82 12.71
C LEU A 152 31.01 -22.20 12.42
N GLU A 153 31.69 -22.35 11.28
CA GLU A 153 32.37 -23.59 10.90
C GLU A 153 33.64 -23.87 11.71
N LYS A 154 34.29 -22.85 12.31
CA LYS A 154 35.48 -23.04 13.15
C LYS A 154 35.23 -23.86 14.42
N THR A 155 33.98 -23.91 14.87
CA THR A 155 33.55 -24.53 16.13
C THR A 155 32.56 -25.67 15.92
N LYS A 156 32.41 -26.13 14.67
CA LYS A 156 31.62 -27.33 14.33
C LYS A 156 32.52 -28.55 14.34
#